data_AF-A0A6G8B054-F1
#
_entry.id   AF-A0A6G8B054-F1
#
_cell.length_a   1.000
_cell.length_b   1.000
_cell.length_c   1.000
_cell.angle_alpha   90.00
_cell.angle_beta   90.00
_cell.angle_gamma   90.00
#
_symmetry.space_group_name_H-M   'P 1'
#
loop_
_entity.id
_entity.type
_entity.pdbx_description
1 polymer ?
#
loop_
_entity_poly.entity_id
_entity_poly.type
_entity_poly.pdbx_seq_one_letter_code
_entity_poly.pdbx_strand_id
1 'polypeptide(L)'
;MVSKRKGFTLIEVITVLFIVGLLTVLILPNIHRVREIANRHQADTMEQTIQNQVDLYLIEHPENRPVTKEKMLKDNYLSNQQVTRMNQLGFSFDHEGKLKRIKS
;
A
#
# COMPACT_ATOMS: atom_id res chain seq x y z
N MET A 1 14.17 -59.34 22.89
CA MET A 1 14.77 -58.07 23.38
C MET A 1 13.94 -56.90 22.86
N VAL A 2 13.30 -56.14 23.74
CA VAL A 2 12.53 -54.94 23.35
C VAL A 2 13.48 -53.74 23.28
N SER A 3 13.59 -53.13 22.10
CA SER A 3 14.42 -51.95 21.90
C SER A 3 13.71 -50.70 22.43
N LYS A 4 14.32 -50.02 23.42
CA LYS A 4 13.80 -48.74 23.92
C LYS A 4 13.94 -47.68 22.82
N ARG A 5 12.81 -47.27 22.23
CA ARG A 5 12.79 -46.11 21.34
C ARG A 5 13.02 -44.85 22.16
N LYS A 6 14.03 -44.05 21.79
CA LYS A 6 14.22 -42.71 22.34
C LYS A 6 13.08 -41.83 21.84
N GLY A 7 12.21 -41.41 22.74
CA GLY A 7 11.12 -40.47 22.44
C GLY A 7 11.61 -39.03 22.47
N PHE A 8 10.87 -38.15 21.81
CA PHE A 8 11.07 -36.71 21.83
C PHE A 8 11.06 -36.20 23.28
N THR A 9 12.03 -35.37 23.66
CA THR A 9 12.13 -34.88 25.04
C THR A 9 11.43 -33.54 25.22
N LEU A 10 10.91 -33.27 26.42
CA LEU A 10 10.28 -31.99 26.73
C LEU A 10 11.25 -30.81 26.56
N ILE A 11 12.53 -31.00 26.94
CA ILE A 11 13.57 -29.99 26.83
C ILE A 11 13.86 -29.62 25.36
N GLU A 12 13.73 -30.58 24.45
CA GLU A 12 13.90 -30.37 23.01
C GLU A 12 12.75 -29.50 22.44
N VAL A 13 11.50 -29.73 22.85
CA VAL A 13 10.37 -28.87 22.43
C VAL A 13 10.58 -27.45 22.96
N ILE A 14 10.92 -27.32 24.25
CA ILE A 14 11.01 -26.01 24.93
C ILE A 14 12.15 -25.18 24.35
N THR A 15 13.31 -25.79 24.07
CA THR A 15 14.45 -25.06 23.48
C THR A 15 14.14 -24.61 22.06
N VAL A 16 13.45 -25.43 21.27
CA VAL A 16 13.00 -25.06 19.92
C VAL A 16 12.00 -23.90 19.98
N LEU A 17 11.00 -23.97 20.86
CA LEU A 17 10.02 -22.88 21.04
C LEU A 17 10.69 -21.59 21.53
N PHE A 18 11.72 -21.70 22.37
CA PHE A 18 12.52 -20.56 22.82
C PHE A 18 13.23 -19.87 21.65
N ILE A 19 13.91 -20.64 20.79
CA ILE A 19 14.61 -20.10 19.61
C ILE A 19 13.62 -19.48 18.62
N VAL A 20 12.50 -20.17 18.32
CA VAL A 20 11.45 -19.64 17.43
C VAL A 20 10.83 -18.36 18.01
N GLY A 21 10.63 -18.29 19.32
CA GLY A 21 10.16 -17.10 20.03
C GLY A 21 11.11 -15.90 19.87
N LEU A 22 12.42 -16.11 20.07
CA LEU A 22 13.42 -15.07 19.86
C LEU A 22 13.43 -14.54 18.42
N LEU A 23 13.38 -15.44 17.42
CA LEU A 23 13.31 -15.04 16.02
C LEU A 23 12.03 -14.25 15.70
N THR A 24 10.89 -14.66 16.26
CA THR A 24 9.60 -13.99 16.03
C THR A 24 9.60 -12.54 16.52
N VAL A 25 10.20 -12.28 17.68
CA VAL A 25 10.33 -10.91 18.23
C VAL A 25 11.18 -10.01 17.34
N LEU A 26 12.19 -10.54 16.67
CA LEU A 26 13.03 -9.76 15.74
C LEU A 26 12.34 -9.49 14.39
N ILE A 27 11.53 -10.43 13.90
CA ILE A 27 10.86 -10.33 12.60
C ILE A 27 9.67 -9.36 12.64
N LEU A 28 8.86 -9.41 13.70
CA LEU A 28 7.63 -8.60 13.81
C LEU A 28 7.84 -7.08 13.65
N PRO A 29 8.79 -6.41 14.34
CA PRO A 29 9.00 -4.97 14.17
C PRO A 29 9.46 -4.60 12.75
N ASN A 30 10.20 -5.50 12.10
CA ASN A 30 10.68 -5.28 10.73
C ASN A 30 9.51 -5.28 9.72
N ILE A 31 8.54 -6.19 9.87
CA ILE A 31 7.38 -6.27 8.98
C ILE A 31 6.51 -5.01 9.03
N HIS A 32 6.24 -4.48 10.24
CA HIS A 32 5.42 -3.28 10.39
C HIS A 32 6.04 -2.07 9.68
N ARG A 33 7.35 -1.86 9.86
CA ARG A 33 8.07 -0.75 9.23
C ARG A 33 8.13 -0.88 7.70
N VAL A 34 8.40 -2.07 7.18
CA VAL A 34 8.43 -2.33 5.74
C VAL A 34 7.07 -2.06 5.09
N ARG A 35 5.99 -2.50 5.73
CA ARG A 35 4.62 -2.26 5.24
C ARG A 35 4.28 -0.77 5.21
N GLU A 36 4.68 -0.02 6.23
CA GLU A 36 4.45 1.43 6.27
C GLU A 36 5.21 2.16 5.15
N ILE A 37 6.49 1.83 4.96
CA ILE A 37 7.31 2.40 3.87
C ILE A 37 6.70 2.07 2.51
N ALA A 38 6.29 0.82 2.30
CA ALA A 38 5.64 0.40 1.06
C ALA A 38 4.36 1.20 0.80
N ASN A 39 3.51 1.40 1.82
CA ASN A 39 2.28 2.18 1.69
C ASN A 39 2.57 3.66 1.35
N ARG A 40 3.60 4.27 1.95
CA ARG A 40 4.01 5.65 1.66
C ARG A 40 4.52 5.78 0.22
N HIS A 41 5.46 4.93 -0.20
CA HIS A 41 5.94 4.95 -1.58
C HIS A 41 4.84 4.70 -2.60
N GLN A 42 3.89 3.81 -2.28
CA GLN A 42 2.73 3.55 -3.12
C GLN A 42 1.83 4.78 -3.27
N ALA A 43 1.67 5.58 -2.20
CA ALA A 43 0.93 6.83 -2.24
C ALA A 43 1.65 7.90 -3.07
N ASP A 44 2.95 8.09 -2.84
CA ASP A 44 3.76 9.08 -3.56
C ASP A 44 3.79 8.81 -5.07
N THR A 45 3.95 7.54 -5.46
CA THR A 45 3.96 7.12 -6.86
C THR A 45 2.59 7.34 -7.52
N MET A 46 1.51 7.07 -6.77
CA MET A 46 0.15 7.26 -7.25
C MET A 46 -0.15 8.75 -7.47
N GLU A 47 0.27 9.60 -6.53
CA GLU A 47 0.14 11.05 -6.62
C GLU A 47 0.81 11.57 -7.89
N GLN A 48 2.07 11.19 -8.13
CA GLN A 48 2.81 11.58 -9.34
C GLN A 48 2.13 11.07 -10.62
N THR A 49 1.66 9.83 -10.62
CA THR A 49 1.00 9.24 -11.80
C THR A 49 -0.29 9.99 -12.15
N ILE A 50 -1.12 10.30 -11.16
CA ILE A 50 -2.36 11.04 -11.38
C ILE A 50 -2.06 12.48 -11.77
N GLN A 51 -1.07 13.13 -11.16
CA GLN A 51 -0.68 14.49 -11.53
C GLN A 51 -0.27 14.56 -13.01
N ASN A 52 0.53 13.61 -13.48
CA ASN A 52 0.89 13.52 -14.90
C ASN A 52 -0.35 13.35 -15.79
N GLN A 53 -1.32 12.53 -15.37
CA GLN A 53 -2.57 12.35 -16.13
C GLN A 53 -3.43 13.61 -16.15
N VAL A 54 -3.44 14.39 -15.05
CA VAL A 54 -4.10 15.69 -14.98
C VAL A 54 -3.42 16.68 -15.91
N ASP A 55 -2.09 16.72 -15.93
CA ASP A 55 -1.33 17.63 -16.76
C ASP A 55 -1.54 17.31 -18.25
N LEU A 56 -1.51 16.04 -18.64
CA LEU A 56 -1.84 15.59 -20.00
C LEU A 56 -3.28 15.99 -20.38
N TYR A 57 -4.24 15.76 -19.49
CA TYR A 57 -5.62 16.13 -19.72
C TYR A 57 -5.79 17.65 -19.94
N LEU A 58 -5.09 18.47 -19.17
CA LEU A 58 -5.15 19.93 -19.29
C LEU A 58 -4.41 20.48 -20.51
N ILE A 59 -3.45 19.73 -21.06
CA ILE A 59 -2.80 20.07 -22.33
C ILE A 59 -3.77 19.86 -23.50
N GLU A 60 -4.52 18.76 -23.49
CA GLU A 60 -5.48 18.44 -24.55
C GLU A 60 -6.82 19.18 -24.40
N HIS A 61 -7.21 19.48 -23.17
CA HIS A 61 -8.49 20.11 -22.82
C HIS A 61 -8.30 21.33 -21.87
N PRO A 62 -7.68 22.42 -22.34
CA PRO A 62 -7.35 23.58 -21.51
C PRO A 62 -8.59 24.25 -20.88
N GLU A 63 -9.75 24.15 -21.52
CA GLU A 63 -11.04 24.68 -21.06
C GLU A 63 -11.67 23.89 -19.90
N ASN A 64 -11.20 22.66 -19.62
CA ASN A 64 -11.88 21.75 -18.69
C ASN A 64 -11.50 21.94 -17.21
N ARG A 65 -11.04 23.13 -16.82
CA ARG A 65 -10.81 23.48 -15.42
C ARG A 65 -12.13 23.82 -14.70
N PRO A 66 -12.37 23.33 -13.46
CA PRO A 66 -11.53 22.40 -12.70
C PRO A 66 -11.69 20.95 -13.19
N VAL A 67 -10.59 20.20 -13.07
CA VAL A 67 -10.52 18.77 -13.38
C VAL A 67 -11.22 17.97 -12.29
N THR A 68 -12.04 16.99 -12.67
CA THR A 68 -12.71 16.10 -11.72
C THR A 68 -12.49 14.63 -12.08
N LYS A 69 -12.67 13.73 -11.11
CA LYS A 69 -12.53 12.28 -11.29
C LYS A 69 -13.44 11.78 -12.42
N GLU A 70 -14.66 12.30 -12.47
CA GLU A 70 -15.71 11.87 -13.40
C GLU A 70 -15.35 12.23 -14.84
N LYS A 71 -14.80 13.43 -15.07
CA LYS A 71 -14.33 13.86 -16.39
C LYS A 71 -13.16 12.99 -16.85
N MET A 72 -12.16 12.78 -15.99
CA MET A 72 -11.01 11.95 -16.32
C MET A 72 -11.35 10.47 -16.53
N LEU A 73 -12.36 9.93 -15.82
CA LEU A 73 -12.88 8.58 -16.07
C LEU A 73 -13.58 8.49 -17.42
N LYS A 74 -14.42 9.47 -17.74
CA LYS A 74 -15.16 9.54 -19.00
C LYS A 74 -14.21 9.64 -20.20
N ASP A 75 -13.16 10.42 -20.06
CA ASP A 75 -12.19 10.69 -21.12
C ASP A 75 -11.02 9.68 -21.11
N ASN A 76 -11.12 8.58 -20.33
CA ASN A 76 -10.15 7.48 -20.22
C ASN A 76 -8.75 7.82 -19.70
N TYR A 77 -8.59 8.98 -19.06
CA TYR A 77 -7.37 9.40 -18.38
C TYR A 77 -7.18 8.70 -17.02
N LEU A 78 -8.28 8.28 -16.38
CA LEU A 78 -8.27 7.46 -15.18
C LEU A 78 -9.00 6.13 -15.42
N SER A 79 -8.52 5.08 -14.76
CA SER A 79 -9.21 3.80 -14.65
C SER A 79 -10.00 3.69 -13.34
N ASN A 80 -11.04 2.83 -13.35
CA ASN A 80 -11.82 2.50 -12.14
C ASN A 80 -10.94 1.96 -11.00
N GLN A 81 -9.88 1.21 -11.34
CA GLN A 81 -8.91 0.72 -10.37
C GLN A 81 -8.12 1.85 -9.73
N GLN A 82 -7.69 2.84 -10.53
CA GLN A 82 -6.99 4.01 -10.02
C GLN A 82 -7.88 4.84 -9.09
N VAL A 83 -9.15 5.07 -9.45
CA VAL A 83 -10.09 5.80 -8.59
C VAL A 83 -10.38 5.07 -7.29
N THR A 84 -10.52 3.74 -7.34
CA THR A 84 -10.68 2.92 -6.12
C THR A 84 -9.47 3.06 -5.21
N ARG A 85 -8.26 3.01 -5.77
CA ARG A 85 -7.00 3.15 -5.04
C ARG A 85 -6.78 4.55 -4.49
N MET A 86 -7.18 5.59 -5.23
CA MET A 86 -7.23 6.96 -4.73
C MET A 86 -8.09 7.06 -3.47
N ASN A 87 -9.29 6.47 -3.50
CA ASN A 87 -10.19 6.51 -2.35
C ASN A 87 -9.62 5.74 -1.13
N GLN A 88 -8.93 4.61 -1.36
CA GLN A 88 -8.26 3.85 -0.30
C GLN A 88 -7.09 4.61 0.34
N LEU A 89 -6.30 5.32 -0.48
CA LEU A 89 -5.16 6.12 -0.03
C LEU A 89 -5.58 7.52 0.46
N GLY A 90 -6.87 7.87 0.33
CA GLY A 90 -7.44 9.13 0.79
C GLY A 90 -7.17 10.31 -0.15
N PHE A 91 -6.95 10.09 -1.44
CA PHE A 91 -6.78 11.16 -2.43
C PHE A 91 -8.11 11.66 -3.01
N SER A 92 -8.25 12.98 -3.14
CA SER A 92 -9.36 13.63 -3.86
C SER A 92 -8.89 14.86 -4.61
N PHE A 93 -9.66 15.25 -5.62
CA PHE A 93 -9.49 16.53 -6.27
C PHE A 93 -10.07 17.63 -5.37
N ASP A 94 -9.37 18.76 -5.27
CA ASP A 94 -9.86 19.97 -4.63
C ASP A 94 -10.71 20.82 -5.59
N HIS A 95 -11.13 21.99 -5.14
CA HIS A 95 -12.01 22.87 -5.91
C HIS A 95 -11.28 23.53 -7.09
N GLU A 96 -9.94 23.49 -7.10
CA GLU A 96 -9.08 23.99 -8.18
C GLU A 96 -8.76 22.88 -9.21
N GLY A 97 -9.20 21.64 -8.95
CA GLY A 97 -8.88 20.48 -9.78
C GLY A 97 -7.47 19.93 -9.54
N LYS A 98 -6.83 20.27 -8.42
CA LYS A 98 -5.55 19.69 -7.99
C LYS A 98 -5.77 18.48 -7.11
N LEU A 99 -4.85 17.53 -7.17
CA LEU A 99 -4.88 16.36 -6.32
C LEU A 99 -4.48 16.74 -4.89
N LYS A 100 -5.26 16.29 -3.90
CA LYS A 100 -5.01 16.52 -2.48
C LYS A 100 -5.23 15.25 -1.66
N ARG A 101 -4.35 15.01 -0.68
CA ARG A 101 -4.49 13.94 0.30
C ARG A 101 -5.39 14.40 1.46
N ILE A 102 -6.49 13.69 1.70
CA ILE A 102 -7.51 13.98 2.72
C ILE A 102 -7.11 13.45 4.10
N LYS A 103 -6.38 12.32 4.15
CA LYS A 103 -5.82 11.78 5.40
C LYS A 103 -4.32 12.00 5.41
N SER A 104 -3.84 13.01 6.14
CA SER A 104 -2.41 13.11 6.47
C SER A 104 -2.06 12.02 7.48
#